data_AF-A0A399ELM9-F1
#
_entry.id   AF-A0A399ELM9-F1
#
_cell.length_a   1.000
_cell.length_b   1.000
_cell.length_c   1.000
_cell.angle_alpha   90.00
_cell.angle_beta   90.00
_cell.angle_gamma   90.00
#
_symmetry.space_group_name_H-M   'P 1'
#
loop_
_entity.id
_entity.type
_entity.pdbx_description
1 polymer ?
#
loop_
_entity_poly.entity_id
_entity_poly.type
_entity_poly.pdbx_seq_one_letter_code
_entity_poly.pdbx_strand_id
1 'polypeptide(L)'
;MVRKQLYLREDQEQELKLKARETGLSEAELVRLALDRLLHEGTASLPGHVQALATFLEQARKISQQHRLPEGWRFEREALYTRESRWGGGEG
;
A
#
# COMPACT_ATOMS: atom_id res chain seq x y z
N MET A 1 0.43 -8.24 27.19
CA MET A 1 1.80 -8.01 26.67
C MET A 1 2.71 -9.13 27.16
N VAL A 2 3.62 -9.61 26.31
CA VAL A 2 4.66 -10.58 26.68
C VAL A 2 5.99 -9.84 26.81
N ARG A 3 6.73 -10.03 27.91
CA ARG A 3 8.04 -9.40 28.11
C ARG A 3 9.10 -10.17 27.32
N LYS A 4 9.88 -9.45 26.52
CA LYS A 4 11.10 -9.95 25.87
C LYS A 4 12.28 -9.11 26.33
N GLN A 5 13.44 -9.74 26.49
CA GLN A 5 14.70 -9.07 26.80
C GLN A 5 15.58 -9.15 25.55
N LEU A 6 16.19 -8.02 25.17
CA LEU A 6 17.02 -7.89 23.99
C LEU A 6 18.40 -7.40 24.44
N TYR A 7 19.45 -8.00 23.90
CA TYR A 7 20.80 -7.46 24.02
C TYR A 7 21.06 -6.58 22.81
N LEU A 8 21.38 -5.32 23.07
CA LEU A 8 21.75 -4.34 22.06
C LEU A 8 23.24 -4.08 22.14
N ARG A 9 23.85 -3.79 21.00
CA ARG A 9 25.18 -3.20 20.97
C ARG A 9 25.12 -1.73 21.40
N GLU A 10 26.25 -1.18 21.81
CA GLU A 10 26.32 0.21 22.30
C GLU A 10 25.90 1.24 21.25
N ASP A 11 26.25 1.02 19.98
CA ASP A 11 25.82 1.86 18.84
C ASP A 11 24.29 1.87 18.71
N GLN A 12 23.66 0.70 18.78
CA GLN A 12 22.21 0.54 18.64
C GLN A 12 21.46 1.19 19.80
N GLU A 13 21.98 1.08 21.02
CA GLU A 13 21.42 1.74 22.21
C GLU A 13 21.43 3.27 22.06
N GLN A 14 22.54 3.82 21.58
CA GLN A 14 22.67 5.26 21.36
C GLN A 14 21.70 5.75 20.28
N GLU A 15 21.62 5.05 19.15
CA GLU A 15 20.68 5.38 18.06
C GLU A 15 19.22 5.29 18.53
N LEU A 16 18.87 4.27 19.31
CA LEU A 16 17.51 4.10 19.83
C LEU A 16 17.11 5.25 20.76
N LYS A 17 18.02 5.69 21.64
CA LYS A 17 17.82 6.85 22.51
C LYS A 17 17.68 8.16 21.75
N LEU A 18 18.50 8.38 20.74
CA LEU A 18 18.38 9.55 19.87
C LEU A 18 17.02 9.55 19.18
N LYS A 19 16.60 8.41 18.62
CA LYS A 19 15.32 8.27 17.95
C LYS A 19 14.13 8.49 18.88
N ALA A 20 14.21 8.00 20.12
CA ALA A 20 13.19 8.22 21.15
C ALA A 20 13.01 9.73 21.43
N ARG A 21 14.12 10.47 21.56
CA ARG A 21 14.09 11.92 21.75
C ARG A 21 13.54 12.67 20.55
N GLU A 22 13.94 12.28 19.34
CA GLU A 22 13.46 12.91 18.10
C GLU A 22 11.95 12.72 17.88
N THR A 23 11.43 11.54 18.21
CA THR A 23 10.04 11.17 17.93
C THR A 23 9.09 11.45 19.10
N GLY A 24 9.62 11.68 20.31
CA GLY A 24 8.84 11.79 21.54
C GLY A 24 8.24 10.46 22.03
N LEU A 25 8.60 9.34 21.41
CA LEU A 25 8.15 7.99 21.77
C LEU A 25 9.12 7.33 22.75
N SER A 26 8.62 6.40 23.56
CA SER A 26 9.51 5.57 24.36
C SER A 26 10.29 4.56 23.51
N GLU A 27 11.47 4.15 23.98
CA GLU A 27 12.30 3.14 23.30
C GLU A 27 11.53 1.83 23.06
N ALA A 28 10.72 1.43 24.03
CA ALA A 28 9.89 0.23 23.93
C ALA A 28 8.75 0.36 22.89
N GLU A 29 8.25 1.57 22.63
CA GLU A 29 7.29 1.84 21.54
C GLU A 29 7.97 1.79 20.19
N LEU A 30 9.17 2.35 20.07
CA LEU A 30 9.95 2.27 18.83
C LEU A 30 10.28 0.83 18.46
N VAL A 31 10.72 0.02 19.44
CA VAL A 31 10.98 -1.42 19.21
C VAL A 31 9.71 -2.16 18.81
N ARG A 32 8.56 -1.84 19.42
CA ARG A 32 7.26 -2.41 19.01
C ARG A 32 6.88 -2.01 17.60
N LEU A 33 6.96 -0.73 17.24
CA LEU A 33 6.65 -0.25 15.89
C LEU A 33 7.58 -0.87 14.84
N ALA A 34 8.86 -1.03 15.14
CA ALA A 34 9.81 -1.68 14.25
C ALA A 34 9.48 -3.17 14.08
N LEU A 35 9.14 -3.86 15.18
CA LEU A 35 8.72 -5.26 15.16
C LEU A 35 7.40 -5.43 14.42
N ASP A 36 6.43 -4.54 14.65
CA ASP A 36 5.14 -4.52 13.95
C ASP A 36 5.35 -4.30 12.46
N ARG A 37 6.20 -3.35 12.05
CA ARG A 37 6.57 -3.17 10.63
C ARG A 37 7.21 -4.43 10.08
N LEU A 38 8.21 -5.00 10.75
CA LEU A 38 8.88 -6.23 10.30
C LEU A 38 7.90 -7.41 10.14
N LEU A 39 6.97 -7.58 11.08
CA LEU A 39 6.01 -8.69 11.09
C LEU A 39 4.83 -8.47 10.14
N HIS A 40 4.36 -7.22 9.97
CA HIS A 40 3.24 -6.88 9.10
C HIS A 40 3.67 -6.57 7.66
N GLU A 41 4.92 -6.17 7.42
CA GLU A 41 5.56 -6.15 6.08
C GLU A 41 5.88 -7.57 5.58
N GLY A 42 5.39 -8.61 6.27
CA GLY A 42 5.29 -10.00 5.79
C GLY A 42 4.48 -10.18 4.50
N THR A 43 3.89 -9.12 3.93
CA THR A 43 3.62 -9.04 2.50
C THR A 43 4.67 -8.13 1.87
N ALA A 44 5.72 -8.74 1.33
CA ALA A 44 6.82 -8.08 0.65
C ALA A 44 6.36 -6.87 -0.18
N SER A 45 7.04 -5.74 -0.04
CA SER A 45 7.11 -4.78 -1.13
C SER A 45 7.62 -5.56 -2.35
N LEU A 46 6.72 -5.92 -3.26
CA LEU A 46 7.11 -6.57 -4.51
C LEU A 46 8.13 -5.64 -5.17
N PRO A 47 9.35 -6.14 -5.49
CA PRO A 47 10.32 -5.34 -6.21
C PRO A 47 9.65 -4.74 -7.45
N GLY A 48 9.67 -3.41 -7.55
CA GLY A 48 9.04 -2.69 -8.65
C GLY A 48 7.58 -2.27 -8.45
N HIS A 49 6.97 -2.37 -7.26
CA HIS A 49 5.60 -1.86 -7.06
C HIS A 49 5.46 -0.36 -7.38
N VAL A 50 6.46 0.45 -7.00
CA VAL A 50 6.52 1.88 -7.36
C VAL A 50 6.62 2.05 -8.87
N GLN A 51 7.44 1.23 -9.54
CA GLN A 51 7.63 1.25 -11.00
C GLN A 51 6.35 0.81 -11.74
N ALA A 52 5.67 -0.21 -11.23
CA ALA A 52 4.43 -0.74 -11.76
C ALA A 52 3.29 0.28 -11.62
N LEU A 53 3.18 0.92 -10.44
CA LEU A 53 2.24 2.01 -10.23
C LEU A 53 2.53 3.20 -11.14
N ALA A 54 3.80 3.61 -11.27
CA ALA A 54 4.19 4.68 -12.17
C ALA A 54 3.83 4.35 -13.63
N THR A 55 4.14 3.13 -14.08
CA THR A 55 3.82 2.65 -15.43
C THR A 55 2.31 2.63 -15.68
N PHE A 56 1.54 2.14 -14.70
CA PHE A 56 0.08 2.15 -14.77
C PHE A 56 -0.48 3.57 -14.90
N LEU A 57 0.01 4.52 -14.08
CA LEU A 57 -0.44 5.91 -14.12
C LEU A 57 -0.09 6.60 -15.46
N GLU A 58 1.10 6.33 -16.01
CA GLU A 58 1.47 6.83 -17.34
C GLU A 58 0.55 6.28 -18.45
N GLN A 59 0.25 4.98 -18.40
CA GLN A 59 -0.67 4.34 -19.35
C GLN A 59 -2.08 4.94 -19.24
N ALA A 60 -2.61 5.07 -18.02
CA ALA A 60 -3.92 5.67 -17.76
C ALA A 60 -3.99 7.12 -18.28
N ARG A 61 -2.90 7.89 -18.15
CA ARG A 61 -2.80 9.25 -18.69
C ARG A 61 -2.81 9.28 -20.22
N LYS A 62 -2.12 8.35 -20.89
CA LYS A 62 -2.15 8.24 -22.36
C LYS A 62 -3.57 7.91 -22.84
N ILE A 63 -4.23 6.97 -22.19
CA ILE A 63 -5.61 6.56 -22.53
C ILE A 63 -6.58 7.73 -22.35
N SER A 64 -6.50 8.46 -21.23
CA SER A 64 -7.40 9.60 -20.97
C SER A 64 -7.20 10.78 -21.94
N GLN A 65 -6.00 10.93 -22.49
CA GLN A 65 -5.73 11.92 -23.53
C GLN A 65 -6.28 11.52 -24.89
N GLN A 66 -6.29 10.22 -25.20
CA GLN A 66 -6.79 9.69 -26.47
C GLN A 66 -8.31 9.50 -26.49
N HIS A 67 -8.90 9.17 -25.34
CA HIS A 67 -10.33 8.91 -25.21
C HIS A 67 -10.98 10.01 -24.38
N ARG A 68 -11.64 10.96 -25.07
CA ARG A 68 -12.60 11.87 -24.43
C ARG A 68 -13.88 11.09 -24.13
N LEU A 69 -14.35 11.19 -22.90
CA LEU A 69 -15.69 10.72 -22.57
C LEU A 69 -16.71 11.60 -23.30
N PRO A 70 -17.83 11.03 -23.80
CA PRO A 70 -18.88 11.80 -24.42
C PRO A 70 -19.38 12.92 -23.51
N GLU A 71 -19.83 14.02 -24.09
CA GLU A 71 -20.45 15.10 -23.33
C GLU A 71 -21.66 14.58 -22.55
N GLY A 72 -21.73 14.91 -21.25
CA GLY A 72 -22.77 14.40 -20.35
C GLY A 72 -22.55 12.98 -19.81
N TRP A 73 -21.40 12.34 -20.09
CA TRP A 73 -21.08 11.05 -19.48
C TRP A 73 -21.04 11.17 -17.95
N ARG A 74 -21.84 10.34 -17.27
CA ARG A 74 -21.88 10.22 -15.83
C ARG A 74 -21.58 8.76 -15.46
N PHE A 75 -20.75 8.57 -14.46
CA PHE A 75 -20.46 7.24 -13.94
C PHE A 75 -21.71 6.69 -13.24
N GLU A 76 -22.31 5.66 -13.83
CA GLU A 76 -23.43 4.94 -13.25
C GLU A 76 -23.00 3.51 -12.94
N ARG A 77 -22.87 3.22 -11.64
CA ARG A 77 -22.40 1.92 -11.14
C ARG A 77 -23.27 0.76 -11.66
N GLU A 78 -24.59 0.96 -11.73
CA GLU A 78 -25.55 -0.04 -12.17
C GLU A 78 -25.35 -0.43 -13.65
N ALA A 79 -24.84 0.48 -14.49
CA ALA A 79 -24.56 0.19 -15.90
C ALA A 79 -23.39 -0.80 -16.10
N LEU A 80 -22.50 -0.96 -15.12
CA LEU A 80 -21.39 -1.92 -15.17
C LEU A 80 -21.89 -3.36 -15.05
N TYR A 81 -22.84 -3.61 -14.14
CA TYR A 81 -23.41 -4.93 -13.92
C TYR A 81 -24.33 -5.38 -15.06
N THR A 82 -25.00 -4.44 -15.74
CA THR A 82 -25.84 -4.75 -16.91
C THR A 82 -25.02 -5.22 -18.13
N ARG A 83 -23.74 -4.84 -18.23
CA ARG A 83 -22.86 -5.24 -19.33
C ARG A 83 -22.39 -6.70 -19.21
N GLU A 84 -22.23 -7.22 -18.00
CA GLU A 84 -21.84 -8.61 -17.74
C GLU A 84 -22.95 -9.62 -18.09
N SER A 85 -24.22 -9.23 -17.99
CA SER A 85 -25.36 -10.10 -18.35
C SER A 85 -25.44 -10.44 -19.84
N ARG A 86 -24.67 -9.76 -20.71
CA ARG A 86 -24.64 -10.04 -22.17
C ARG A 86 -23.62 -11.12 -22.57
N TRP A 87 -22.75 -11.54 -21.66
CA TRP A 87 -21.74 -12.58 -21.90
C TRP A 87 -22.01 -13.89 -21.14
N GLY A 88 -23.19 -14.02 -20.51
CA GLY A 88 -23.63 -15.22 -19.78
C GLY A 88 -24.90 -15.84 -20.34
N GLY A 89 -25.01 -15.99 -21.67
CA GLY A 89 -26.20 -16.51 -22.33
C GLY A 89 -25.87 -17.37 -23.55
N GLY A 90 -25.02 -18.38 -23.35
CA GLY A 90 -24.85 -19.49 -24.27
C GLY A 90 -24.96 -20.78 -23.47
N GLU A 91 -26.18 -21.33 -23.39
CA GLU A 91 -26.52 -22.77 -23.36
C GLU A 91 -28.02 -22.92 -23.04
N GLY A 92 -28.71 -23.65 -23.91
CA GLY A 92 -30.15 -23.91 -23.91
C GLY A 92 -30.66 -24.15 -25.31
#